data_AF-J9CLU1-F1
#
_entry.id   AF-J9CLU1-F1
#
_cell.length_a   1.000
_cell.length_b   1.000
_cell.length_c   1.000
_cell.angle_alpha   90.00
_cell.angle_beta   90.00
_cell.angle_gamma   90.00
#
_symmetry.space_group_name_H-M   'P 1'
#
loop_
_entity.id
_entity.type
_entity.pdbx_description
1 polymer ?
#
loop_
_entity_poly.entity_id
_entity_poly.type
_entity_poly.pdbx_seq_one_letter_code
_entity_poly.pdbx_strand_id
1 'polypeptide(L)'
;KSTTRKATFPSVDMTDLKNIGVSIPPIKEQQEIVTYLDSKVANINQLCQAERSQIEKLKEYKQRLISDVVTGKVKVTNDSLNGRV
;
A
#
# COMPACT_ATOMS: atom_id res chain seq x y z
N LYS A 1 11.05 -3.92 -30.32
CA LYS A 1 12.34 -3.18 -30.36
C LYS A 1 12.18 -1.98 -29.43
N SER A 2 13.15 -1.74 -28.55
CA SER A 2 13.16 -0.67 -27.54
C SER A 2 12.89 0.70 -28.15
N THR A 3 11.97 1.51 -27.61
CA THR A 3 11.75 2.88 -28.10
C THR A 3 11.41 3.87 -27.00
N THR A 4 12.01 3.74 -25.82
CA THR A 4 12.23 4.94 -24.98
C THR A 4 13.58 5.51 -25.41
N ARG A 5 13.58 6.61 -26.16
CA ARG A 5 14.81 7.39 -26.37
C ARG A 5 15.33 7.76 -24.99
N LYS A 6 16.56 7.35 -24.64
CA LYS A 6 17.22 7.73 -23.38
C LYS A 6 17.50 9.24 -23.40
N ALA A 7 16.49 10.05 -23.11
CA ALA A 7 16.66 11.42 -22.65
C ALA A 7 16.88 11.40 -21.13
N THR A 8 17.57 12.41 -20.59
CA THR A 8 17.75 12.59 -19.13
C THR A 8 16.39 12.60 -18.38
N PHE A 9 15.30 12.91 -19.10
CA PHE A 9 13.92 12.79 -18.64
C PHE A 9 13.16 11.81 -19.54
N PRO A 10 12.61 10.70 -19.00
CA PRO A 10 11.74 9.83 -19.77
C PRO A 10 10.48 10.60 -20.19
N SER A 11 10.21 10.64 -21.48
CA SER A 11 9.00 11.20 -22.08
C SER A 11 8.37 10.16 -22.99
N VAL A 12 7.04 10.12 -23.03
CA VAL A 12 6.28 9.28 -23.95
C VAL A 12 5.75 10.18 -25.06
N ASP A 13 6.24 10.00 -26.28
CA ASP A 13 5.80 10.81 -27.41
C ASP A 13 4.50 10.23 -28.01
N MET A 14 3.70 11.08 -28.67
CA MET A 14 2.43 10.66 -29.30
C MET A 14 2.64 9.56 -30.36
N THR A 15 3.80 9.56 -31.01
CA THR A 15 4.22 8.52 -31.96
C THR A 15 4.47 7.19 -31.26
N ASP A 16 5.01 7.20 -30.05
CA ASP A 16 5.25 6.00 -29.26
C ASP A 16 3.92 5.39 -28.82
N LEU A 17 2.98 6.21 -28.33
CA LEU A 17 1.64 5.76 -27.95
C LEU A 17 0.88 5.10 -29.11
N LYS A 18 0.93 5.68 -30.31
CA LYS A 18 0.26 5.13 -31.51
C LYS A 18 0.82 3.77 -31.93
N ASN A 19 2.07 3.48 -31.59
CA ASN A 19 2.74 2.23 -31.95
C ASN A 19 2.64 1.16 -30.85
N ILE A 20 1.95 1.44 -29.74
CA ILE A 20 1.68 0.43 -28.72
C ILE A 20 0.61 -0.53 -29.27
N GLY A 21 1.00 -1.77 -29.52
CA GLY A 21 0.06 -2.85 -29.83
C GLY A 21 -0.70 -3.23 -28.56
N VAL A 22 -2.03 -3.11 -28.59
CA VAL A 22 -2.92 -3.51 -27.50
C VAL A 22 -3.81 -4.64 -27.98
N SER A 23 -4.00 -5.66 -27.15
CA SER A 23 -4.98 -6.71 -27.42
C SER A 23 -6.37 -6.16 -27.11
N ILE A 24 -7.27 -6.22 -28.10
CA ILE A 24 -8.66 -5.78 -27.96
C ILE A 24 -9.56 -7.01 -28.06
N PRO A 25 -9.83 -7.70 -26.94
CA PRO A 25 -10.75 -8.84 -26.95
C PRO A 25 -12.21 -8.35 -27.16
N PRO A 26 -13.18 -9.24 -27.38
CA PRO A 26 -14.59 -8.87 -27.48
C PRO A 26 -15.09 -8.15 -26.22
N ILE A 27 -16.08 -7.25 -26.36
CA ILE A 27 -16.62 -6.44 -25.25
C ILE A 27 -17.03 -7.28 -24.04
N LYS A 28 -17.60 -8.46 -24.28
CA LYS A 28 -17.99 -9.38 -23.20
C LYS A 28 -16.78 -9.82 -22.36
N GLU A 29 -15.71 -10.23 -23.01
CA GLU A 29 -14.48 -10.66 -22.35
C GLU A 29 -13.79 -9.47 -21.64
N GLN A 30 -13.80 -8.28 -22.25
CA GLN A 30 -13.32 -7.06 -21.59
C GLN A 30 -14.05 -6.82 -20.26
N GLN A 31 -15.39 -6.93 -20.26
CA GLN A 31 -16.20 -6.71 -19.06
C GLN A 31 -15.94 -7.78 -17.98
N GLU A 32 -15.76 -9.04 -18.38
CA GLU A 32 -15.41 -10.13 -17.47
C GLU A 32 -14.04 -9.89 -16.81
N ILE A 33 -13.04 -9.50 -17.60
CA ILE A 33 -11.70 -9.14 -17.11
C ILE A 33 -11.78 -7.98 -16.13
N VAL A 34 -12.50 -6.90 -16.48
CA VAL A 34 -12.66 -5.72 -15.61
C VAL A 34 -13.32 -6.11 -14.30
N THR A 35 -14.43 -6.84 -14.35
CA THR A 35 -15.17 -7.27 -13.14
C THR A 35 -14.29 -8.12 -12.24
N TYR A 36 -13.52 -9.04 -12.81
CA TYR A 36 -12.56 -9.85 -12.06
C TYR A 36 -11.49 -8.97 -11.40
N LEU A 37 -10.87 -8.05 -12.15
CA LEU A 37 -9.83 -7.17 -11.63
C LEU A 37 -10.36 -6.24 -10.54
N ASP A 38 -11.52 -5.62 -10.74
CA ASP A 38 -12.15 -4.74 -9.76
C ASP A 38 -12.39 -5.48 -8.43
N SER A 39 -12.89 -6.71 -8.50
CA SER A 39 -13.10 -7.54 -7.30
C SER A 39 -11.80 -7.83 -6.56
N LYS A 40 -10.71 -8.14 -7.28
CA LYS A 40 -9.41 -8.45 -6.68
C LYS A 40 -8.76 -7.21 -6.09
N VAL A 41 -8.81 -6.09 -6.83
CA VAL A 41 -8.26 -4.81 -6.38
C VAL A 41 -9.02 -4.30 -5.15
N ALA A 42 -10.35 -4.42 -5.12
CA ALA A 42 -11.15 -4.05 -3.95
C ALA A 42 -10.72 -4.82 -2.69
N ASN A 43 -10.56 -6.15 -2.79
CA ASN A 43 -10.10 -6.98 -1.68
C ASN A 43 -8.70 -6.57 -1.18
N ILE A 44 -7.76 -6.33 -2.10
CA ILE A 44 -6.40 -5.89 -1.75
C ILE A 44 -6.45 -4.52 -1.06
N ASN A 45 -7.25 -3.58 -1.57
CA ASN A 45 -7.39 -2.25 -0.99
C ASN A 45 -7.99 -2.31 0.43
N GLN A 46 -8.98 -3.17 0.67
CA GLN A 46 -9.54 -3.38 2.01
C GLN A 46 -8.50 -3.89 2.99
N LEU A 47 -7.69 -4.89 2.59
CA LEU A 47 -6.60 -5.40 3.42
C LEU A 47 -5.56 -4.31 3.71
N CYS A 48 -5.13 -3.57 2.69
CA CYS A 48 -4.20 -2.44 2.85
C CYS A 48 -4.75 -1.38 3.81
N GLN A 49 -6.05 -1.10 3.76
CA GLN A 49 -6.69 -0.15 4.67
C GLN A 49 -6.72 -0.66 6.11
N ALA A 50 -7.04 -1.94 6.31
CA ALA A 50 -7.05 -2.57 7.63
C ALA A 50 -5.66 -2.54 8.29
N GLU A 51 -4.62 -2.90 7.54
CA GLU A 51 -3.23 -2.86 8.01
C GLU A 51 -2.79 -1.44 8.38
N ARG A 52 -3.11 -0.44 7.54
CA ARG A 52 -2.83 0.97 7.85
C ARG A 52 -3.54 1.42 9.13
N SER A 53 -4.80 1.03 9.33
CA SER A 53 -5.54 1.33 10.55
C SER A 53 -4.90 0.68 11.78
N GLN A 54 -4.41 -0.56 11.66
CA GLN A 54 -3.72 -1.24 12.75
C GLN A 54 -2.41 -0.55 13.12
N ILE A 55 -1.63 -0.11 12.13
CA ILE A 55 -0.40 0.67 12.35
C ILE A 55 -0.70 1.97 13.11
N GLU A 56 -1.74 2.72 12.69
CA GLU A 56 -2.11 3.96 13.39
C GLU A 56 -2.55 3.70 14.84
N LYS A 57 -3.35 2.66 15.09
CA LYS A 57 -3.73 2.26 16.46
C LYS A 57 -2.51 1.91 17.32
N LEU A 58 -1.52 1.22 16.76
CA LEU A 58 -0.28 0.89 17.47
C LEU A 58 0.55 2.14 17.79
N LYS A 59 0.59 3.13 16.89
CA LYS A 59 1.24 4.42 17.14
C LYS A 59 0.55 5.20 18.26
N GLU A 60 -0.79 5.30 18.20
CA GLU A 60 -1.61 5.93 19.24
C GLU A 60 -1.39 5.24 20.60
N TYR A 61 -1.41 3.91 20.62
CA TYR A 61 -1.16 3.13 21.82
C TYR A 61 0.23 3.40 22.39
N LYS A 62 1.28 3.40 21.55
CA LYS A 62 2.64 3.73 21.98
C LYS A 62 2.72 5.13 22.58
N GLN A 63 2.11 6.13 21.95
CA GLN A 63 2.09 7.50 22.45
C GLN A 63 1.36 7.59 23.80
N ARG A 64 0.21 6.93 23.92
CA ARG A 64 -0.55 6.86 25.16
C ARG A 64 0.24 6.19 26.27
N LEU A 65 0.89 5.05 25.99
CA LEU A 65 1.71 4.33 26.95
C LEU A 65 2.84 5.22 27.48
N ILE A 66 3.55 5.94 26.60
CA ILE A 66 4.59 6.89 27.02
C ILE A 66 3.99 7.98 27.92
N SER A 67 2.85 8.56 27.53
CA SER A 67 2.16 9.57 28.33
C SER A 67 1.75 9.04 29.70
N ASP A 68 1.17 7.85 29.77
CA ASP A 68 0.73 7.23 31.01
C ASP A 68 1.92 6.88 31.93
N VAL A 69 3.06 6.48 31.37
CA VAL A 69 4.29 6.25 32.13
C VAL A 69 4.87 7.57 32.67
N VAL A 70 4.99 8.61 31.84
CA VAL A 70 5.55 9.90 32.26
C VAL A 70 4.65 10.64 33.24
N THR A 71 3.33 10.45 33.13
CA THR A 71 2.35 11.00 34.10
C THR A 71 2.18 10.14 35.35
N GLY A 72 2.92 9.03 35.47
CA GLY A 72 2.90 8.15 36.65
C GLY A 72 1.64 7.29 36.80
N LYS A 73 0.77 7.25 35.78
CA LYS A 73 -0.40 6.36 35.75
C LYS A 73 -0.01 4.90 35.56
N VAL A 74 1.12 4.64 34.91
CA VAL A 74 1.71 3.30 34.75
C VAL A 74 3.05 3.26 35.47
N LYS A 75 3.18 2.37 36.46
CA LYS A 75 4.41 2.20 37.26
C LYS A 75 5.37 1.26 36.53
N VAL A 76 6.57 1.74 36.19
CA VAL A 76 7.63 0.93 35.58
C VAL A 76 8.46 0.30 36.70
N THR A 77 8.50 -1.04 36.77
CA THR A 77 9.35 -1.81 37.69
C THR A 77 10.53 -2.44 36.95
N ASN A 78 11.70 -2.54 37.57
CA ASN A 78 12.92 -3.07 36.91
C ASN A 78 12.80 -4.54 36.49
N ASP A 79 11.92 -5.33 37.12
CA ASP A 79 11.69 -6.73 36.75
C ASP A 79 11.00 -6.91 35.38
N SER A 80 10.29 -5.88 34.89
CA SER A 80 9.56 -5.93 33.61
C SER A 80 10.45 -5.77 32.36
N LEU A 81 11.72 -5.41 32.52
CA LEU A 81 12.66 -5.18 31.40
C LEU A 81 13.52 -6.41 31.06
N ASN A 82 13.56 -7.42 31.94
CA ASN A 82 14.44 -8.59 31.78
C ASN A 82 13.78 -9.82 31.12
N GLY A 83 12.53 -9.74 30.67
CA GLY A 83 11.75 -10.91 30.23
C GLY A 83 11.66 -11.16 28.71
N ARG A 84 12.42 -10.47 27.86
CA ARG A 84 12.34 -10.63 26.38
C ARG A 84 13.70 -10.58 25.69
N VAL A 85 14.66 -11.37 26.18
CA VAL A 85 15.79 -11.87 25.37
C VAL A 85 15.50 -13.29 24.94
#